data_AF-A0A7K9HKE0-F1
#
_entry.id   AF-A0A7K9HKE0-F1
#
_cell.length_a   1.000
_cell.length_b   1.000
_cell.length_c   1.000
_cell.angle_alpha   90.00
_cell.angle_beta   90.00
_cell.angle_gamma   90.00
#
_symmetry.space_group_name_H-M   'P 1'
#
loop_
_entity.id
_entity.type
_entity.pdbx_description
1 polymer ?
#
loop_
_entity_poly.entity_id
_entity_poly.type
_entity_poly.pdbx_seq_one_letter_code
_entity_poly.pdbx_strand_id
1 'polypeptide(L)' 'VCFQRLLVLLDLLGAPEPVIHSHFPNTQHWFLRLVAIEQELRRLGLLHAPQAQPFFSLSPAPGPVEDDHVPFLHRG' A
#
# COMPACT_ATOMS: atom_id res chain seq x y z
N VAL A 1 -7.26 -24.67 3.14
CA VAL A 1 -6.80 -23.27 3.13
C VAL A 1 -7.14 -22.71 1.76
N CYS A 2 -8.08 -21.77 1.62
CA CYS A 2 -8.34 -21.13 0.32
C CYS A 2 -7.17 -20.20 -0.02
N PHE A 3 -6.58 -20.38 -1.21
CA PHE A 3 -5.64 -19.43 -1.77
C PHE A 3 -6.39 -18.15 -2.11
N GLN A 4 -6.11 -17.05 -1.40
CA GLN A 4 -6.52 -15.73 -1.88
C GLN A 4 -5.50 -15.24 -2.90
N ARG A 5 -5.97 -14.92 -4.11
CA ARG A 5 -5.15 -14.32 -5.16
C ARG A 5 -5.10 -12.81 -4.92
N LEU A 6 -3.90 -12.24 -4.91
CA LEU A 6 -3.65 -10.81 -4.73
C LEU A 6 -2.75 -10.33 -5.87
N LEU A 7 -3.17 -9.27 -6.55
CA LEU A 7 -2.30 -8.49 -7.43
C LEU A 7 -1.74 -7.32 -6.61
N VAL A 8 -0.42 -7.18 -6.56
CA VAL A 8 0.26 -6.00 -6.01
C VAL A 8 0.87 -5.25 -7.19
N LEU A 9 0.29 -4.11 -7.55
CA LEU A 9 0.80 -3.22 -8.58
C LEU A 9 1.65 -2.13 -7.91
N LEU A 10 2.88 -1.97 -8.39
CA LEU A 10 3.84 -0.97 -7.92
C LEU A 10 4.06 0.01 -9.07
N ASP A 11 3.61 1.26 -8.92
CA ASP A 11 3.82 2.32 -9.91
C ASP A 11 4.17 3.66 -9.24
N LEU A 12 4.80 4.56 -10.00
CA LEU A 12 5.24 5.91 -9.61
C LEU A 12 6.02 5.98 -8.29
N LEU A 13 6.84 4.96 -8.00
CA LEU A 13 7.73 4.94 -6.84
C LEU A 13 9.06 5.64 -7.13
N GLY A 14 9.62 6.32 -6.13
CA GLY A 14 10.96 6.92 -6.19
C GLY A 14 11.00 8.43 -5.91
N ALA A 15 9.86 9.11 -5.97
CA ALA A 15 9.74 10.49 -5.50
C ALA A 15 9.91 10.57 -3.96
N PRO A 16 10.43 11.67 -3.41
CA PRO A 16 10.45 11.90 -1.97
C PRO A 16 9.02 12.03 -1.42
N GLU A 17 8.81 11.62 -0.18
CA GLU A 17 7.53 11.81 0.55
C GLU A 17 6.32 11.13 -0.09
N PRO A 18 6.42 9.84 -0.51
CA PRO A 18 5.26 9.15 -1.04
C PRO A 18 4.20 8.97 0.04
N VAL A 19 2.94 9.14 -0.35
CA VAL A 19 1.77 8.86 0.51
C VAL A 19 0.91 7.82 -0.19
N ILE A 20 0.90 6.62 0.36
CA ILE A 20 0.23 5.44 -0.19
C ILE A 20 -1.04 5.17 0.63
N HIS A 21 -2.19 5.12 -0.03
CA HIS A 21 -3.48 4.89 0.61
C HIS A 21 -4.03 3.49 0.30
N SER A 22 -4.97 3.04 1.12
CA SER A 22 -5.77 1.86 0.77
C SER A 22 -6.91 2.24 -0.16
N HIS A 23 -6.92 1.66 -1.36
CA HIS A 23 -7.91 1.95 -2.39
C HIS A 23 -9.10 0.98 -2.40
N PHE A 24 -8.93 -0.26 -1.90
CA PHE A 24 -9.95 -1.29 -2.03
C PHE A 24 -10.27 -2.00 -0.69
N PRO A 25 -11.55 -2.04 -0.29
CA PRO A 25 -11.96 -2.69 0.96
C PRO A 25 -11.60 -4.19 1.04
N ASN A 26 -11.65 -4.91 -0.10
CA ASN A 26 -11.35 -6.34 -0.17
C ASN A 26 -9.86 -6.66 0.09
N THR A 27 -8.95 -5.72 -0.15
CA THR A 27 -7.52 -5.88 0.12
C THR A 27 -7.05 -5.10 1.35
N GLN A 28 -7.96 -4.46 2.10
CA GLN A 28 -7.66 -3.64 3.29
C GLN A 28 -6.77 -4.38 4.30
N HIS A 29 -7.08 -5.65 4.57
CA HIS A 29 -6.30 -6.43 5.53
C HIS A 29 -4.85 -6.63 5.08
N TRP A 30 -4.59 -6.78 3.77
CA TRP A 30 -3.23 -6.87 3.22
C TRP A 30 -2.50 -5.51 3.30
N PHE A 31 -3.20 -4.42 3.02
CA PHE A 31 -2.66 -3.06 3.20
C PHE A 31 -2.24 -2.82 4.66
N LEU A 32 -3.06 -3.21 5.64
CA LEU A 32 -2.70 -3.07 7.06
C LEU A 32 -1.47 -3.90 7.46
N ARG A 33 -1.17 -5.02 6.76
CA ARG A 33 0.09 -5.72 6.98
C ARG A 33 1.29 -4.91 6.49
N LEU A 34 1.18 -4.20 5.38
CA LEU A 34 2.24 -3.30 4.91
C LEU A 34 2.49 -2.15 5.89
N VAL A 35 1.43 -1.56 6.43
CA VAL A 35 1.51 -0.57 7.51
C VAL A 35 2.27 -1.13 8.72
N ALA A 36 1.89 -2.33 9.19
CA ALA A 36 2.54 -2.94 10.35
C ALA A 36 4.03 -3.26 10.09
N ILE A 37 4.36 -3.72 8.88
CA ILE A 37 5.75 -3.96 8.47
C ILE A 37 6.55 -2.65 8.47
N GLU A 38 6.01 -1.56 7.91
CA GLU A 38 6.67 -0.26 7.93
C GLU A 38 6.93 0.21 9.37
N GLN A 39 5.91 0.15 10.23
CA GLN A 39 6.02 0.56 11.63
C GLN A 39 7.10 -0.22 12.36
N GLU A 40 7.17 -1.54 12.14
CA GLU A 40 8.18 -2.39 12.78
C GLU A 40 9.59 -2.10 12.27
N LEU A 41 9.77 -1.90 10.96
CA LEU A 41 11.08 -1.53 10.38
C LEU A 41 11.56 -0.16 10.91
N ARG A 42 10.65 0.81 11.05
CA ARG A 42 10.96 2.11 11.67
C ARG A 42 11.32 1.97 13.15
N ARG A 43 10.53 1.21 13.91
CA ARG A 43 10.76 0.95 15.34
C ARG A 43 12.11 0.29 15.59
N LEU A 44 12.53 -0.62 14.72
CA LEU A 44 13.82 -1.30 14.77
C LEU A 44 14.98 -0.45 14.24
N GLY A 45 14.72 0.74 13.66
CA GLY A 45 15.75 1.58 13.05
C GLY A 45 16.36 0.98 11.77
N LEU A 46 15.66 0.06 11.10
CA LEU A 46 16.12 -0.64 9.90
C LEU A 46 15.76 0.11 8.60
N LEU A 47 14.89 1.11 8.69
CA LEU A 47 14.43 1.89 7.55
C LEU A 47 15.33 3.11 7.33
N HIS A 48 16.01 3.18 6.18
CA HIS A 48 16.69 4.41 5.76
C HIS A 48 15.68 5.37 5.12
N ALA A 49 14.87 6.00 5.97
CA ALA A 49 13.91 7.02 5.58
C ALA A 49 14.25 8.32 6.32
N PRO A 50 14.80 9.35 5.65
CA PRO A 50 15.08 10.63 6.29
C PRO A 50 13.80 11.36 6.74
N GLN A 51 12.63 10.83 6.39
CA GLN A 51 11.33 11.45 6.59
C GLN A 51 10.63 10.89 7.82
N ALA A 52 10.10 11.79 8.64
CA ALA A 52 9.34 11.46 9.84
C ALA A 52 7.99 10.81 9.51
N GLN A 53 7.39 11.17 8.38
CA GLN A 53 6.06 10.68 7.99
C GLN A 53 6.11 9.24 7.46
N PRO A 54 5.11 8.41 7.80
CA PRO A 54 4.98 7.07 7.24
C PRO A 54 4.60 7.12 5.76
N PHE A 55 5.02 6.10 5.00
CA PHE A 55 4.66 5.92 3.59
C PHE A 55 3.21 5.50 3.44
N PHE A 56 2.72 4.61 4.32
CA PHE A 56 1.36 4.10 4.27
C PHE A 56 0.43 4.94 5.16
N SER A 57 -0.54 5.61 4.55
CA SER A 57 -1.54 6.43 5.23
C SER A 57 -2.77 5.61 5.63
N LEU A 58 -3.25 5.84 6.85
CA LEU A 58 -4.53 5.29 7.33
C LEU A 58 -5.74 6.16 6.95
N SER A 59 -5.51 7.32 6.34
CA SER A 59 -6.57 8.17 5.83
C SER A 59 -7.18 7.56 4.56
N PRO A 60 -8.49 7.79 4.30
CA PRO A 60 -9.14 7.34 3.07
C PRO A 60 -8.38 7.80 1.83
N ALA A 61 -8.40 6.97 0.77
CA ALA A 61 -7.86 7.38 -0.51
C ALA A 61 -8.61 8.63 -1.03
N PRO A 62 -7.90 9.60 -1.63
CA PRO A 62 -8.51 10.84 -2.11
C PRO A 62 -9.46 10.64 -3.30
N GLY A 63 -9.40 9.49 -3.97
CA GLY A 63 -10.27 9.13 -5.09
C GLY A 63 -9.88 7.80 -5.72
N PRO A 64 -10.66 7.35 -6.72
CA PRO A 64 -10.28 6.22 -7.56
C PRO A 64 -9.04 6.54 -8.41
N VAL A 65 -8.30 5.50 -8.78
CA VAL A 65 -7.16 5.57 -9.69
C VAL A 65 -7.44 4.59 -10.81
N GLU A 66 -7.30 5.01 -12.07
CA GLU A 66 -7.38 4.12 -13.23
C GLU A 66 -5.97 3.83 -13.71
N ASP A 67 -5.62 2.55 -13.76
CA ASP A 67 -4.28 2.07 -14.09
C ASP A 67 -4.37 0.58 -14.51
N ASP A 68 -3.24 -0.09 -14.71
CA ASP A 68 -3.14 -1.47 -15.20
C ASP A 68 -3.85 -2.52 -14.34
N HIS A 69 -4.29 -2.16 -13.13
CA HIS A 69 -5.12 -3.01 -12.28
C HIS A 69 -6.58 -3.14 -12.77
N VAL A 70 -7.07 -2.22 -13.62
CA VAL A 70 -8.48 -2.17 -14.04
C VAL A 70 -8.98 -3.48 -14.69
N PRO A 71 -8.26 -4.12 -15.64
CA PRO A 71 -8.70 -5.38 -16.22
C PRO A 71 -8.79 -6.53 -15.21
N PHE A 72 -7.95 -6.52 -14.17
CA PHE A 72 -7.94 -7.55 -13.12
C PHE A 72 -9.07 -7.33 -12.11
N LEU A 73 -9.34 -6.08 -11.75
CA LEU A 73 -10.46 -5.71 -10.89
C LEU A 73 -11.80 -6.15 -11.49
N HIS A 74 -11.96 -6.03 -12.82
CA HIS A 74 -13.16 -6.47 -13.52
C HIS A 74 -13.30 -8.00 -13.66
N ARG A 75 -12.21 -8.77 -13.51
CA ARG A 75 -12.18 -10.20 -13.88
C ARG A 75 -11.97 -11.19 -12.74
N GLY A 76 -11.51 -10.76 -11.55
CA GLY A 76 -11.39 -11.60 -10.35
C GLY A 76 -10.30 -12.67 -10.39
#